data_AF-A0A3D6BPN8-F1
#
_entry.id   AF-A0A3D6BPN8-F1
#
_cell.length_a   1.000
_cell.length_b   1.000
_cell.length_c   1.000
_cell.angle_alpha   90.00
_cell.angle_beta   90.00
_cell.angle_gamma   90.00
#
_symmetry.space_group_name_H-M   'P 1'
#
loop_
_entity.id
_entity.type
_entity.pdbx_description
1 polymer ?
#
loop_
_entity_poly.entity_id
_entity_poly.type
_entity_poly.pdbx_seq_one_letter_code
_entity_poly.pdbx_strand_id
1 'polypeptide(L)' 'MNKYFLIAVFSLCFFASNAQNPNDEVLFTVENDPVYVSEFTRVFNKNIDLVKDESQKDVDEYLKLFINYKLM' A
#
# COMPACT_ATOMS: atom_id res chain seq x y z
N MET A 1 26.46 -9.39 28.26
CA MET A 1 25.09 -8.86 28.07
C MET A 1 25.04 -7.76 27.00
N ASN A 2 25.96 -6.79 27.02
CA ASN A 2 25.96 -5.63 26.12
C ASN A 2 26.17 -5.96 24.62
N LYS A 3 26.95 -6.99 24.29
CA LYS A 3 27.20 -7.40 22.88
C LYS A 3 25.91 -7.84 22.17
N TYR A 4 25.06 -8.62 22.84
CA TYR A 4 23.83 -9.13 22.22
C TYR A 4 22.74 -8.06 22.16
N PHE A 5 22.74 -7.13 23.14
CA PHE A 5 21.86 -5.97 23.12
C PHE A 5 22.14 -5.06 21.92
N LEU A 6 23.42 -4.78 21.63
CA LEU A 6 23.81 -3.99 20.45
C LEU A 6 23.41 -4.68 19.13
N ILE A 7 23.57 -6.01 19.03
CA ILE A 7 23.16 -6.76 17.84
C ILE A 7 21.63 -6.73 17.65
N ALA A 8 20.87 -6.82 18.74
CA ALA A 8 19.40 -6.74 18.70
C ALA A 8 18.92 -5.35 18.27
N VAL A 9 19.51 -4.28 18.82
CA VAL A 9 19.21 -2.89 18.42
C VAL A 9 19.56 -2.66 16.95
N PHE A 10 20.72 -3.13 16.51
CA PHE A 10 21.15 -2.99 15.12
C PHE A 10 20.21 -3.72 14.15
N SER A 11 19.77 -4.94 14.51
CA SER A 11 18.79 -5.69 13.70
C SER A 11 17.45 -4.97 13.62
N LEU A 12 16.96 -4.37 14.72
CA LEU A 12 15.70 -3.62 14.71
C LEU A 12 15.73 -2.43 13.74
N CYS A 13 16.87 -1.71 13.69
CA CYS A 13 17.03 -0.56 12.79
C CYS A 13 16.99 -0.96 11.30
N PHE A 14 17.47 -2.16 10.93
CA PHE A 14 17.41 -2.63 9.54
C PHE A 14 15.98 -2.90 9.04
N PHE A 15 15.08 -3.35 9.92
CA PHE A 15 13.68 -3.57 9.54
C PHE A 15 12.91 -2.25 9.39
N ALA A 16 13.26 -1.22 10.17
CA ALA A 16 12.61 0.09 10.09
C ALA A 16 12.92 0.85 8.77
N SER A 17 14.10 0.64 8.18
CA SER A 17 14.53 1.33 6.96
C SER A 17 13.79 0.92 5.68
N ASN A 18 13.11 -0.25 5.69
CA ASN A 18 12.39 -0.76 4.50
C ASN A 18 10.94 -0.25 4.40
N ALA A 19 10.49 0.62 5.31
CA ALA A 19 9.10 1.09 5.36
C ALA A 19 8.85 2.41 4.62
N GLN A 20 9.88 3.16 4.23
CA GLN A 20 9.74 4.45 3.56
C GLN A 20 9.82 4.24 2.04
N ASN A 21 8.67 4.32 1.35
CA ASN A 21 8.65 4.36 -0.11
C ASN A 21 8.87 5.80 -0.57
N PRO A 22 10.05 6.17 -1.11
CA PRO A 22 10.41 7.56 -1.37
C PRO A 22 9.67 8.18 -2.56
N ASN A 23 8.97 7.37 -3.37
CA ASN A 23 8.35 7.78 -4.63
C ASN A 23 6.85 7.46 -4.63
N ASP A 24 6.13 7.83 -3.57
CA ASP A 24 4.68 7.63 -3.56
C ASP A 24 4.00 8.61 -4.53
N GLU A 25 3.79 8.15 -5.75
CA GLU A 25 3.20 8.92 -6.84
C GLU A 25 1.70 9.13 -6.58
N VAL A 26 1.22 10.34 -6.86
CA VAL A 26 -0.21 10.66 -6.77
C VAL A 26 -0.92 9.99 -7.95
N LEU A 27 -1.86 9.09 -7.65
CA LEU A 27 -2.67 8.39 -8.65
C LEU A 27 -3.85 9.27 -9.10
N PHE A 28 -4.55 9.89 -8.14
CA PHE A 28 -5.59 10.89 -8.39
C PHE A 28 -5.80 11.75 -7.13
N THR A 29 -6.56 12.83 -7.26
CA THR A 29 -6.99 13.66 -6.12
C THR A 29 -8.50 13.64 -5.99
N VAL A 30 -8.99 13.64 -4.75
CA VAL A 30 -10.39 13.92 -4.43
C VAL A 30 -10.42 15.29 -3.79
N GLU A 31 -10.97 16.27 -4.49
CA GLU A 31 -10.81 17.69 -4.15
C GLU A 31 -9.32 18.09 -4.03
N ASN A 32 -8.82 18.27 -2.80
CA ASN A 32 -7.43 18.62 -2.50
C ASN A 32 -6.66 17.49 -1.80
N ASP A 33 -7.27 16.33 -1.61
CA ASP A 33 -6.65 15.20 -0.93
C ASP A 33 -6.04 14.23 -1.95
N PRO A 34 -4.71 14.04 -1.94
CA PRO A 34 -4.05 13.10 -2.85
C PRO A 34 -4.31 11.65 -2.42
N VAL A 35 -4.61 10.81 -3.41
CA VAL A 35 -4.66 9.36 -3.30
C VAL A 35 -3.49 8.78 -4.07
N TYR A 36 -2.71 7.92 -3.41
CA TYR A 36 -1.43 7.49 -3.92
C TYR A 36 -1.47 6.11 -4.60
N VAL A 37 -0.54 5.88 -5.52
CA VAL A 37 -0.33 4.59 -6.18
C VAL A 37 -0.03 3.49 -5.15
N SER A 38 0.74 3.78 -4.08
CA SER A 38 1.02 2.78 -3.05
C SER A 38 -0.24 2.36 -2.28
N GLU A 39 -1.18 3.29 -2.05
CA GLU A 39 -2.45 2.99 -1.39
C GLU A 39 -3.29 2.04 -2.24
N PHE A 40 -3.47 2.37 -3.52
CA PHE A 40 -4.17 1.50 -4.46
C PHE A 40 -3.52 0.11 -4.52
N THR A 41 -2.20 0.05 -4.72
CA THR A 41 -1.46 -1.22 -4.85
C THR A 41 -1.60 -2.09 -3.60
N ARG A 42 -1.53 -1.48 -2.41
CA ARG A 42 -1.72 -2.19 -1.13
C ARG A 42 -3.13 -2.74 -0.99
N VAL A 43 -4.15 -1.96 -1.34
CA VAL A 43 -5.55 -2.38 -1.26
C VAL A 43 -5.87 -3.44 -2.30
N PHE A 44 -5.37 -3.29 -3.53
CA PHE A 44 -5.50 -4.27 -4.61
C PHE A 44 -4.90 -5.61 -4.19
N ASN A 45 -3.59 -5.65 -3.84
CA ASN A 45 -2.91 -6.89 -3.47
C ASN A 45 -3.51 -7.59 -2.25
N LYS A 46 -4.08 -6.83 -1.30
CA LYS A 46 -4.70 -7.39 -0.09
C LYS A 46 -6.05 -8.05 -0.36
N ASN A 47 -6.81 -7.53 -1.33
CA ASN A 47 -8.23 -7.87 -1.49
C ASN A 47 -8.55 -8.56 -2.82
N ILE A 48 -7.66 -8.56 -3.81
CA ILE A 48 -7.92 -9.13 -5.13
C ILE A 48 -8.35 -10.60 -5.07
N ASP A 49 -7.82 -11.36 -4.11
CA ASP A 49 -8.18 -12.76 -3.88
C ASP A 49 -9.57 -12.94 -3.27
N LEU A 50 -10.13 -11.90 -2.64
CA LEU A 50 -11.48 -11.89 -2.07
C LEU A 50 -12.55 -11.58 -3.12
N VAL A 51 -12.15 -11.05 -4.29
CA VAL A 51 -13.06 -10.73 -5.39
C VAL A 51 -13.55 -12.04 -6.02
N LYS A 52 -14.86 -12.29 -5.90
CA LYS A 52 -15.50 -13.53 -6.37
C LYS A 52 -15.77 -13.53 -7.87
N ASP A 53 -16.06 -12.35 -8.44
CA ASP A 53 -16.24 -12.18 -9.86
C ASP A 53 -14.87 -12.01 -10.53
N GLU A 54 -14.42 -12.99 -11.29
CA GLU A 54 -13.11 -12.93 -11.95
C GLU A 54 -12.99 -11.77 -12.94
N SER A 55 -14.10 -11.29 -13.52
CA SER A 55 -14.07 -10.13 -14.42
C SER A 55 -13.69 -8.84 -13.70
N GLN A 56 -13.94 -8.76 -12.39
CA GLN A 56 -13.58 -7.63 -11.52
C GLN A 56 -12.14 -7.72 -11.00
N LYS A 57 -11.40 -8.79 -11.34
CA LYS A 57 -9.97 -8.89 -11.03
C LYS A 57 -9.09 -8.15 -12.03
N ASP A 58 -9.68 -7.68 -13.13
CA ASP A 58 -9.01 -6.76 -14.04
C ASP A 58 -8.63 -5.47 -13.30
N VAL A 59 -7.42 -4.97 -13.55
CA VAL A 59 -6.85 -3.85 -12.80
C VAL A 59 -7.64 -2.56 -13.03
N ASP A 60 -8.16 -2.34 -14.25
CA ASP A 60 -8.92 -1.15 -14.59
C ASP A 60 -10.31 -1.19 -13.94
N GLU A 61 -10.93 -2.36 -13.91
CA GLU A 61 -12.22 -2.55 -13.25
C GLU A 61 -12.11 -2.40 -11.72
N TYR A 62 -11.06 -2.96 -11.13
CA TYR A 62 -10.78 -2.79 -9.70
C TYR A 62 -10.45 -1.32 -9.37
N LEU A 63 -9.75 -0.61 -10.25
CA LEU A 63 -9.46 0.82 -10.09
C LEU A 63 -10.75 1.65 -10.06
N LYS A 64 -11.73 1.36 -10.92
CA LYS A 64 -13.05 2.03 -10.86
C LYS A 64 -13.76 1.78 -9.54
N LEU A 65 -13.75 0.53 -9.04
CA LEU A 65 -14.31 0.19 -7.74
C LEU A 65 -13.62 0.97 -6.61
N PHE A 66 -12.29 1.04 -6.66
CA PHE A 66 -11.49 1.79 -5.69
C PHE A 66 -11.81 3.29 -5.72
N ILE A 67 -11.91 3.91 -6.90
CA ILE A 67 -12.30 5.32 -7.05
C ILE A 67 -13.70 5.55 -6.47
N ASN A 68 -14.67 4.71 -6.83
CA ASN A 68 -16.04 4.82 -6.31
C ASN A 68 -16.06 4.74 -4.77
N TYR A 69 -15.27 3.83 -4.18
CA TYR A 69 -15.13 3.72 -2.72
C TYR A 69 -14.52 4.98 -2.09
N LYS A 70 -13.57 5.65 -2.75
CA LYS A 70 -12.96 6.90 -2.26
C LYS A 70 -13.88 8.14 -2.40
N LEU A 71 -14.93 8.05 -3.23
CA LEU A 71 -15.92 9.11 -3.46
C LEU A 71 -17.19 8.97 -2.61
N MET A 72 -17.36 7.84 -1.91
CA MET A 72 -18.49 7.57 -1.00
C MET A 72 -18.34 8.28 0.35
#